data_AF-A0AAI8QI08-F1
#
_entry.id   AF-A0AAI8QI08-F1
#
_cell.length_a   1.000
_cell.length_b   1.000
_cell.length_c   1.000
_cell.angle_alpha   90.00
_cell.angle_beta   90.00
_cell.angle_gamma   90.00
#
_symmetry.space_group_name_H-M   'P 1'
#
loop_
_entity.id
_entity.type
_entity.pdbx_description
1 polymer ?
#
loop_
_entity_poly.entity_id
_entity_poly.type
_entity_poly.pdbx_seq_one_letter_code
_entity_poly.pdbx_strand_id
1 'polypeptide(L)'
;MFAKLKKFLHWGNNPKPDISLAGELYEQLKPFRLPLILVQFFLLFGTLGYLILEDYDLMQAFFQTSYTFTNTGFGSLGEKDFGTITILFTAILMVCGAGVVTFSVAFIMSVVNNGTLIRLIKEQKMVYKIARLQNHYVICYHNEFTIELAQQFLEAHIPFVVVDNSKDFEAQAQKHKYPYYIIDDPHTHIAMLKSHLSSAKGIVSFSKNAADNITMVVSARLFEEELGRKPYYIIASANSQEESKKLKKLGCDSVISASKLMAQRISAMAVRPDMENLLEQFLYRRDTPLDLEEIIVPRYSWLVLKKLKEAHFRDVTNVSVVGLTQKDGTYISMPNGNTIVSSECKLLVIGSSENIRATKRLIMRKQKPREVDYV
;
A
#
# COMPACT_ATOMS: atom_id res chain seq x y z
N MET A 1 16.10 -32.58 -12.54
CA MET A 1 17.18 -32.15 -11.64
C MET A 1 17.09 -30.64 -11.31
N PHE A 2 16.93 -29.76 -12.30
CA PHE A 2 16.78 -28.30 -12.13
C PHE A 2 15.65 -27.85 -11.18
N ALA A 3 14.48 -28.50 -11.17
CA ALA A 3 13.38 -28.14 -10.27
C ALA A 3 13.68 -28.41 -8.79
N LYS A 4 14.48 -29.44 -8.47
CA LYS A 4 14.92 -29.74 -7.10
C LYS A 4 15.99 -28.75 -6.64
N LEU A 5 16.88 -28.33 -7.55
CA LEU A 5 17.91 -27.31 -7.28
C LEU A 5 17.29 -25.94 -6.97
N LYS A 6 16.25 -25.55 -7.72
CA LYS A 6 15.50 -24.29 -7.53
C LYS A 6 14.83 -24.21 -6.15
N LYS A 7 14.34 -25.35 -5.66
CA LYS A 7 13.72 -25.50 -4.33
C LYS A 7 14.75 -25.48 -3.19
N PHE A 8 15.94 -26.06 -3.44
CA PHE A 8 17.07 -26.09 -2.51
C PHE A 8 17.72 -24.72 -2.30
N LEU A 9 17.80 -23.90 -3.36
CA LEU A 9 18.40 -22.55 -3.30
C LEU A 9 17.46 -21.43 -2.81
N HIS A 10 16.24 -21.75 -2.35
CA HIS A 10 15.20 -20.74 -2.08
C HIS A 10 15.04 -19.71 -3.20
N TRP A 11 15.26 -20.13 -4.45
CA TRP A 11 15.07 -19.28 -5.62
C TRP A 11 13.57 -19.23 -5.93
N GLY A 12 12.82 -18.62 -5.01
CA GLY A 12 11.42 -18.32 -5.17
C GLY A 12 11.24 -17.51 -6.46
N ASN A 13 10.18 -17.80 -7.20
CA ASN A 13 9.70 -16.85 -8.20
C ASN A 13 9.45 -15.54 -7.43
N ASN A 14 10.35 -14.57 -7.55
CA ASN A 14 10.08 -13.24 -7.03
C ASN A 14 8.74 -12.82 -7.63
N PRO A 15 7.75 -12.44 -6.80
CA PRO A 15 6.46 -12.06 -7.32
C PRO A 15 6.69 -10.91 -8.31
N LYS A 16 6.21 -11.13 -9.53
CA LYS A 16 6.35 -10.15 -10.60
C LYS A 16 5.25 -9.11 -10.39
N PRO A 17 5.56 -7.82 -10.56
CA PRO A 17 4.53 -6.80 -10.54
C PRO A 17 3.53 -7.03 -11.69
N ASP A 18 2.30 -6.59 -11.49
CA ASP A 18 1.22 -6.73 -12.47
C ASP A 18 1.49 -5.88 -13.73
N ILE A 19 2.29 -4.82 -13.57
CA ILE A 19 2.77 -3.96 -14.65
C ILE A 19 4.28 -3.74 -14.57
N SER A 20 4.92 -3.57 -15.73
CA SER A 20 6.32 -3.20 -15.83
C SER A 20 6.46 -1.84 -16.50
N LEU A 21 7.11 -0.89 -15.84
CA LEU A 21 7.43 0.44 -16.43
C LEU A 21 8.64 0.39 -17.36
N ALA A 22 9.08 -0.80 -17.79
CA ALA A 22 10.23 -0.96 -18.69
C ALA A 22 10.00 -0.27 -20.04
N GLY A 23 8.76 -0.24 -20.55
CA GLY A 23 8.41 0.46 -21.79
C GLY A 23 8.56 1.97 -21.68
N GLU A 24 8.06 2.57 -20.58
CA GLU A 24 8.20 4.01 -20.32
C GLU A 24 9.66 4.40 -20.08
N LEU A 25 10.41 3.57 -19.34
CA LEU A 25 11.85 3.75 -19.17
C LEU A 25 12.58 3.71 -20.51
N TYR A 26 12.18 2.81 -21.41
CA TYR A 26 12.77 2.71 -22.75
C TYR A 26 12.45 3.94 -23.62
N GLU A 27 11.23 4.48 -23.56
CA GLU A 27 10.90 5.74 -24.25
C GLU A 27 11.72 6.92 -23.72
N GLN A 28 12.02 6.97 -22.42
CA GLN A 28 12.95 7.97 -21.86
C GLN A 28 14.42 7.74 -22.27
N LEU A 29 14.79 6.51 -22.62
CA LEU A 29 16.14 6.17 -23.11
C LEU A 29 16.29 6.35 -24.63
N LYS A 30 15.18 6.35 -25.38
CA LYS A 30 15.15 6.51 -26.84
C LYS A 30 15.88 7.77 -27.33
N PRO A 31 15.80 8.93 -26.66
CA PRO A 31 16.55 10.12 -27.04
C PRO A 31 18.09 9.96 -26.94
N PHE A 32 18.61 9.08 -26.07
CA PHE A 32 20.05 8.82 -25.96
C PHE A 32 20.62 8.10 -27.19
N ARG A 33 19.75 7.54 -28.05
CA ARG A 33 20.18 6.85 -29.28
C ARG A 33 20.89 7.78 -30.24
N LEU A 34 20.38 8.99 -30.45
CA LEU A 34 20.93 9.90 -31.45
C LEU A 34 22.36 10.34 -31.09
N PRO A 35 22.66 10.81 -29.86
CA PRO A 35 24.03 11.06 -29.43
C PRO A 35 24.95 9.84 -29.60
N LEU A 36 24.49 8.66 -29.18
CA LEU A 36 25.27 7.42 -29.26
C LEU A 36 25.58 7.02 -30.72
N ILE A 37 24.58 7.12 -31.60
CA ILE A 37 24.72 6.82 -33.03
C ILE A 37 25.69 7.81 -33.68
N LEU A 38 25.60 9.11 -33.37
CA LEU A 38 26.52 10.11 -33.90
C LEU A 38 27.96 9.85 -33.45
N VAL A 39 28.18 9.59 -32.16
CA VAL A 39 29.53 9.25 -31.65
C VAL A 39 30.09 8.02 -32.37
N GLN A 40 29.31 6.95 -32.49
CA GLN A 40 29.75 5.73 -33.17
C GLN A 40 30.03 5.98 -34.66
N PHE A 41 29.18 6.75 -35.34
CA PHE A 41 29.35 7.10 -36.74
C PHE A 41 30.64 7.89 -36.98
N PHE A 42 30.91 8.93 -36.20
CA PHE A 42 32.11 9.74 -36.36
C PHE A 42 33.39 8.99 -35.98
N LEU A 43 33.34 8.12 -34.98
CA LEU A 43 34.47 7.24 -34.65
C LEU A 43 34.79 6.26 -35.80
N LEU A 44 33.77 5.66 -36.42
CA LEU A 44 33.96 4.77 -37.57
C LEU A 44 34.44 5.53 -38.81
N PHE A 45 33.83 6.69 -39.10
CA PHE A 45 34.19 7.55 -40.23
C PHE A 45 35.62 8.06 -40.09
N GLY A 46 36.02 8.50 -38.90
CA GLY A 46 37.40 8.90 -38.61
C GLY A 46 38.40 7.76 -38.79
N THR A 47 38.09 6.60 -38.22
CA THR A 47 38.98 5.42 -38.28
C THR A 47 39.19 4.99 -39.73
N LEU A 48 38.12 4.96 -40.53
CA LEU A 48 38.20 4.63 -41.94
C LEU A 48 38.96 5.70 -42.74
N GLY A 49 38.76 6.98 -42.42
CA GLY A 49 39.47 8.08 -43.06
C GLY A 49 40.98 7.99 -42.88
N TYR A 50 41.45 7.74 -41.65
CA TYR A 50 42.89 7.58 -41.39
C TYR A 50 43.48 6.31 -42.02
N LEU A 51 42.71 5.23 -42.14
CA LEU A 51 43.17 3.99 -42.78
C LEU A 51 43.32 4.12 -44.31
N ILE A 52 42.61 5.07 -44.93
CA ILE A 52 42.69 5.32 -46.38
C ILE A 52 43.71 6.42 -46.70
N LEU A 53 43.80 7.45 -45.85
CA LEU A 53 44.63 8.63 -46.10
C LEU A 53 46.08 8.46 -45.61
N GLU A 54 46.29 7.61 -44.61
CA GLU A 54 47.60 7.37 -43.99
C GLU A 54 47.86 5.85 -43.88
N ASP A 55 49.13 5.44 -43.86
CA ASP A 55 49.54 4.03 -43.73
C ASP A 55 49.43 3.52 -42.26
N TYR A 56 48.30 3.82 -41.62
CA TYR A 56 48.02 3.42 -40.24
C TYR A 56 47.39 2.02 -40.17
N ASP A 57 47.82 1.23 -39.17
CA ASP A 57 47.08 0.03 -38.78
C ASP A 57 45.71 0.40 -38.16
N LEU A 58 44.75 -0.52 -38.17
CA LEU A 58 43.39 -0.31 -37.67
C LEU A 58 43.38 0.26 -36.24
N MET A 59 44.24 -0.26 -35.37
CA MET A 59 44.34 0.21 -33.99
C MET A 59 44.93 1.62 -33.89
N GLN A 60 45.87 1.97 -34.75
CA GLN A 60 46.46 3.31 -34.81
C GLN A 60 45.45 4.32 -35.34
N ALA A 61 44.71 3.98 -36.40
CA ALA A 61 43.64 4.81 -36.95
C ALA A 61 42.49 5.04 -35.96
N PHE A 62 42.09 3.99 -35.22
CA PHE A 62 41.09 4.12 -34.16
C PHE A 62 41.59 5.00 -33.01
N PHE A 63 42.85 4.80 -32.60
CA PHE A 63 43.46 5.60 -31.54
C PHE A 63 43.57 7.08 -31.93
N GLN A 64 44.09 7.39 -33.13
CA GLN A 64 44.13 8.72 -33.74
C GLN A 64 42.73 9.38 -33.72
N THR A 65 41.75 8.65 -34.22
CA THR A 65 40.36 9.14 -34.28
C THR A 65 39.83 9.43 -32.89
N SER A 66 40.04 8.53 -31.94
CA SER A 66 39.52 8.67 -30.58
C SER A 66 40.04 9.93 -29.92
N TYR A 67 41.36 10.17 -29.87
CA TYR A 67 41.89 11.37 -29.21
C TYR A 67 41.67 12.67 -29.98
N THR A 68 41.47 12.58 -31.31
CA THR A 68 41.10 13.73 -32.14
C THR A 68 39.63 14.11 -31.88
N PHE A 69 38.74 13.11 -31.86
CA PHE A 69 37.32 13.27 -31.61
C PHE A 69 37.01 13.74 -30.18
N THR A 70 37.77 13.27 -29.18
CA THR A 70 37.64 13.73 -27.79
C THR A 70 38.39 15.05 -27.51
N ASN A 71 39.00 15.68 -28.52
CA ASN A 71 39.81 16.90 -28.40
C ASN A 71 40.98 16.79 -27.41
N THR A 72 41.54 15.60 -27.25
CA THR A 72 42.71 15.36 -26.38
C THR A 72 44.02 15.68 -27.10
N GLY A 73 44.13 15.27 -28.37
CA GLY A 73 45.22 15.72 -29.26
C GLY A 73 46.64 15.33 -28.83
N PHE A 74 46.90 14.03 -28.65
CA PHE A 74 48.21 13.56 -28.13
C PHE A 74 49.42 13.79 -29.05
N GLY A 75 49.24 13.91 -30.37
CA GLY A 75 50.38 14.12 -31.27
C GLY A 75 51.29 12.88 -31.37
N SER A 76 50.73 11.67 -31.24
CA SER A 76 51.49 10.44 -30.95
C SER A 76 51.82 9.57 -32.16
N LEU A 77 51.25 9.83 -33.33
CA LEU A 77 51.28 8.90 -34.46
C LEU A 77 51.96 9.46 -35.73
N GLY A 78 52.80 10.48 -35.61
CA GLY A 78 53.57 10.98 -36.75
C GLY A 78 52.84 12.03 -37.56
N GLU A 79 52.02 12.85 -36.91
CA GLU A 79 51.19 13.90 -37.52
C GLU A 79 51.98 14.99 -38.26
N LYS A 80 53.31 14.97 -38.15
CA LYS A 80 54.23 15.86 -38.88
C LYS A 80 54.28 15.55 -40.37
N ASP A 81 54.01 14.31 -40.75
CA ASP A 81 54.12 13.82 -42.12
C ASP A 81 52.76 13.84 -42.86
N PHE A 82 51.71 14.36 -42.22
CA PHE A 82 50.36 14.41 -42.80
C PHE A 82 50.30 15.25 -44.07
N GLY A 83 49.71 14.66 -45.11
CA GLY A 83 49.38 15.37 -46.34
C GLY A 83 48.33 16.47 -46.10
N THR A 84 48.27 17.45 -47.01
CA THR A 84 47.32 18.57 -46.93
C THR A 84 45.86 18.12 -46.79
N ILE A 85 45.49 16.99 -47.42
CA ILE A 85 44.15 16.41 -47.35
C ILE A 85 43.86 15.84 -45.96
N THR A 86 44.82 15.12 -45.35
CA THR A 86 44.70 14.56 -43.99
C THR A 86 44.61 15.64 -42.93
N ILE A 87 45.35 16.74 -43.09
CA ILE A 87 45.28 17.90 -42.20
C ILE A 87 43.86 18.50 -42.22
N LEU A 88 43.30 18.73 -43.42
CA LEU A 88 41.95 19.27 -43.56
C LEU A 88 40.89 18.31 -43.00
N PHE A 89 41.04 17.01 -43.27
CA PHE A 89 40.19 15.96 -42.71
C PHE A 89 40.20 15.96 -41.17
N THR A 90 41.40 15.99 -40.58
CA THR A 90 41.60 16.03 -39.13
C THR A 90 40.96 17.28 -38.53
N ALA A 91 41.13 18.46 -39.15
CA ALA A 91 40.53 19.70 -38.68
C ALA A 91 38.99 19.64 -38.69
N ILE A 92 38.38 19.10 -39.75
CA ILE A 92 36.93 18.91 -39.83
C ILE A 92 36.47 17.91 -38.75
N LEU A 93 37.19 16.80 -38.58
CA LEU A 93 36.88 15.79 -37.58
C LEU A 93 36.96 16.34 -36.14
N MET A 94 37.93 17.21 -35.84
CA MET A 94 38.01 17.93 -34.57
C MET A 94 36.79 18.83 -34.33
N VAL A 95 36.40 19.65 -35.30
CA VAL A 95 35.23 20.55 -35.17
C VAL A 95 33.93 19.74 -35.01
N CYS A 96 33.74 18.71 -35.82
CA CYS A 96 32.59 17.81 -35.70
C CYS A 96 32.59 17.06 -34.36
N GLY A 97 33.74 16.55 -33.92
CA GLY A 97 33.90 15.87 -32.64
C GLY A 97 33.54 16.77 -31.46
N ALA A 98 34.07 17.98 -31.43
CA ALA A 98 33.71 19.00 -30.44
C ALA A 98 32.19 19.28 -30.44
N GLY A 99 31.57 19.41 -31.61
CA GLY A 99 30.13 19.61 -31.74
C GLY A 99 29.32 18.44 -31.18
N VAL A 100 29.66 17.20 -31.54
CA VAL A 100 28.94 15.99 -31.09
C VAL A 100 29.11 15.75 -29.60
N VAL A 101 30.32 15.93 -29.04
CA VAL A 101 30.56 15.78 -27.60
C VAL A 101 29.79 16.84 -26.82
N THR A 102 29.84 18.10 -27.24
CA THR A 102 29.11 19.20 -26.58
C THR A 102 27.61 18.97 -26.61
N PHE A 103 27.07 18.58 -27.77
CA PHE A 103 25.66 18.21 -27.92
C PHE A 103 25.28 17.03 -27.00
N SER A 104 26.12 16.00 -26.92
CA SER A 104 25.88 14.83 -26.07
C SER A 104 25.83 15.20 -24.59
N VAL A 105 26.76 16.03 -24.12
CA VAL A 105 26.78 16.52 -22.74
C VAL A 105 25.55 17.38 -22.43
N ALA A 106 25.21 18.34 -23.30
CA ALA A 106 24.02 19.18 -23.14
C ALA A 106 22.73 18.33 -23.07
N PHE A 107 22.65 17.29 -23.89
CA PHE A 107 21.52 16.36 -23.89
C PHE A 107 21.41 15.56 -22.59
N ILE A 108 22.51 14.96 -22.12
CA ILE A 108 22.55 14.26 -20.83
C ILE A 108 22.11 15.20 -19.70
N MET A 109 22.61 16.45 -19.71
CA MET A 109 22.26 17.44 -18.71
C MET A 109 20.77 17.80 -18.75
N SER A 110 20.17 17.93 -19.93
CA SER A 110 18.72 18.15 -20.08
C SER A 110 17.89 17.01 -19.47
N VAL A 111 18.25 15.75 -19.74
CA VAL A 111 17.50 14.59 -19.18
C VAL A 111 17.64 14.50 -17.67
N VAL A 112 18.84 14.73 -17.13
CA VAL A 112 19.07 14.71 -15.68
C VAL A 112 18.29 15.84 -15.00
N ASN A 113 18.30 17.05 -15.57
CA ASN A 113 17.59 18.20 -15.02
C ASN A 113 16.06 18.06 -15.08
N ASN A 114 15.52 17.34 -16.07
CA ASN A 114 14.10 17.04 -16.14
C ASN A 114 13.62 16.13 -14.99
N GLY A 115 14.51 15.36 -14.35
CA GLY A 115 14.21 14.51 -13.18
C GLY A 115 13.27 13.32 -13.43
N THR A 116 12.64 13.25 -14.62
CA THR A 116 11.66 12.22 -15.00
C THR A 116 12.23 10.81 -14.95
N LEU A 117 13.46 10.62 -15.47
CA LEU A 117 14.13 9.33 -15.49
C LEU A 117 14.39 8.80 -14.07
N ILE A 118 14.89 9.67 -13.18
CA ILE A 118 15.16 9.32 -11.78
C ILE A 118 13.85 8.95 -11.06
N ARG A 119 12.79 9.72 -11.30
CA ARG A 119 11.45 9.45 -10.75
C ARG A 119 10.91 8.09 -11.21
N LEU A 120 10.98 7.77 -12.50
CA LEU A 120 10.51 6.49 -13.03
C LEU A 120 11.31 5.30 -12.50
N ILE A 121 12.63 5.44 -12.35
CA ILE A 121 13.47 4.40 -11.73
C ILE A 121 13.05 4.16 -10.28
N LYS A 122 12.76 5.23 -9.53
CA LYS A 122 12.29 5.14 -8.14
C LYS A 122 10.90 4.48 -8.08
N GLU A 123 9.99 4.86 -8.96
CA GLU A 123 8.64 4.30 -9.08
C GLU A 123 8.69 2.80 -9.42
N GLN A 124 9.51 2.40 -10.39
CA GLN A 124 9.71 1.00 -10.74
C GLN A 124 10.19 0.19 -9.53
N LYS A 125 11.17 0.70 -8.77
CA LYS A 125 11.61 0.04 -7.53
C LYS A 125 10.47 -0.08 -6.51
N MET A 126 9.60 0.92 -6.41
CA MET A 126 8.44 0.90 -5.51
C MET A 126 7.43 -0.17 -5.93
N VAL A 127 7.07 -0.23 -7.21
CA VAL A 127 6.16 -1.24 -7.78
C VAL A 127 6.68 -2.66 -7.52
N TYR A 128 7.98 -2.91 -7.67
CA TYR A 128 8.59 -4.20 -7.32
C TYR A 128 8.53 -4.55 -5.83
N LYS A 129 8.56 -3.56 -4.94
CA LYS A 129 8.37 -3.79 -3.50
C LYS A 129 6.91 -4.12 -3.19
N ILE A 130 5.98 -3.37 -3.79
CA ILE A 130 4.53 -3.55 -3.63
C ILE A 130 4.09 -4.93 -4.13
N ALA A 131 4.67 -5.44 -5.22
CA ALA A 131 4.38 -6.77 -5.74
C ALA A 131 4.63 -7.92 -4.75
N ARG A 132 5.38 -7.67 -3.66
CA ARG A 132 5.63 -8.66 -2.60
C ARG A 132 4.53 -8.71 -1.54
N LEU A 133 3.61 -7.75 -1.55
CA LEU A 133 2.53 -7.67 -0.59
C LEU A 133 1.43 -8.68 -0.92
N GLN A 134 0.85 -9.24 0.14
CA GLN A 134 -0.33 -10.09 0.05
C GLN A 134 -1.33 -9.68 1.13
N ASN A 135 -2.61 -9.76 0.81
CA ASN A 135 -3.69 -9.39 1.74
C ASN A 135 -3.57 -7.96 2.28
N HIS A 136 -2.98 -7.04 1.51
CA HIS A 136 -2.85 -5.63 1.88
C HIS A 136 -4.10 -4.83 1.55
N TYR A 137 -4.18 -3.61 2.10
CA TYR A 137 -5.21 -2.64 1.72
C TYR A 137 -4.64 -1.61 0.75
N VAL A 138 -5.46 -1.17 -0.20
CA VAL A 138 -5.16 -0.02 -1.06
C VAL A 138 -5.97 1.18 -0.56
N ILE A 139 -5.28 2.22 -0.11
CA ILE A 139 -5.89 3.47 0.37
C ILE A 139 -5.84 4.47 -0.79
N CYS A 140 -7.00 4.86 -1.29
CA CYS A 140 -7.15 5.79 -2.39
C CYS A 140 -7.49 7.19 -1.87
N TYR A 141 -6.82 8.19 -2.44
CA TYR A 141 -6.92 9.62 -2.12
C TYR A 141 -6.32 9.98 -0.76
N HIS A 142 -5.27 10.78 -0.79
CA HIS A 142 -4.56 11.26 0.38
C HIS A 142 -5.21 12.53 0.95
N ASN A 143 -5.67 12.46 2.19
CA ASN A 143 -6.34 13.56 2.89
C ASN A 143 -6.19 13.43 4.41
N GLU A 144 -6.83 14.33 5.16
CA GLU A 144 -6.75 14.38 6.62
C GLU A 144 -7.19 13.05 7.28
N PHE A 145 -8.22 12.37 6.74
CA PHE A 145 -8.70 11.09 7.26
C PHE A 145 -7.79 9.92 6.90
N THR A 146 -7.30 9.87 5.66
CA THR A 146 -6.46 8.76 5.20
C THR A 146 -5.04 8.84 5.78
N ILE A 147 -4.59 10.03 6.19
CA ILE A 147 -3.39 10.20 7.01
C ILE A 147 -3.51 9.44 8.33
N GLU A 148 -4.57 9.72 9.10
CA GLU A 148 -4.82 9.08 10.40
C GLU A 148 -5.04 7.57 10.24
N LEU A 149 -5.80 7.17 9.21
CA LEU A 149 -6.00 5.75 8.89
C LEU A 149 -4.68 5.04 8.59
N ALA A 150 -3.82 5.64 7.77
CA ALA A 150 -2.52 5.06 7.43
C ALA A 150 -1.64 4.92 8.68
N GLN A 151 -1.66 5.89 9.60
CA GLN A 151 -0.94 5.80 10.88
C GLN A 151 -1.46 4.64 11.74
N GLN A 152 -2.78 4.49 11.88
CA GLN A 152 -3.37 3.37 12.61
C GLN A 152 -2.99 2.02 11.96
N PHE A 153 -2.91 1.96 10.63
CA PHE A 153 -2.49 0.74 9.93
C PHE A 153 -1.01 0.42 10.17
N LEU A 154 -0.14 1.43 10.27
CA LEU A 154 1.26 1.26 10.65
C LEU A 154 1.38 0.68 12.07
N GLU A 155 0.66 1.25 13.03
CA GLU A 155 0.64 0.79 14.42
C GLU A 155 0.05 -0.62 14.58
N ALA A 156 -0.95 -0.96 13.76
CA ALA A 156 -1.57 -2.28 13.73
C ALA A 156 -0.78 -3.31 12.89
N HIS A 157 0.33 -2.92 12.26
CA HIS A 157 1.10 -3.74 11.32
C HIS A 157 0.27 -4.34 10.17
N ILE A 158 -0.73 -3.59 9.71
CA ILE A 158 -1.55 -3.96 8.54
C ILE A 158 -0.79 -3.47 7.29
N PRO A 159 -0.46 -4.33 6.32
CA PRO A 159 0.21 -3.89 5.10
C PRO A 159 -0.77 -3.07 4.24
N PHE A 160 -0.29 -1.93 3.72
CA PHE A 160 -1.07 -1.07 2.84
C PHE A 160 -0.23 -0.32 1.81
N VAL A 161 -0.90 0.16 0.77
CA VAL A 161 -0.35 1.06 -0.25
C VAL A 161 -1.26 2.28 -0.34
N VAL A 162 -0.68 3.48 -0.36
CA VAL A 162 -1.45 4.72 -0.56
C VAL A 162 -1.29 5.19 -2.00
N VAL A 163 -2.40 5.51 -2.66
CA VAL A 163 -2.44 5.98 -4.05
C VAL A 163 -3.11 7.35 -4.10
N ASP A 164 -2.42 8.32 -4.69
CA ASP A 164 -2.92 9.68 -4.85
C ASP A 164 -2.29 10.37 -6.07
N ASN A 165 -3.02 11.29 -6.69
CA ASN A 165 -2.58 11.98 -7.92
C ASN A 165 -2.00 13.39 -7.67
N SER A 166 -1.91 13.85 -6.41
CA SER A 166 -1.36 15.16 -6.11
C SER A 166 0.14 15.25 -6.40
N LYS A 167 0.57 16.41 -6.91
CA LYS A 167 1.98 16.64 -7.30
C LYS A 167 2.94 16.55 -6.11
N ASP A 168 2.47 16.94 -4.92
CA ASP A 168 3.26 16.99 -3.68
C ASP A 168 3.19 15.68 -2.88
N PHE A 169 2.51 14.66 -3.41
CA PHE A 169 2.25 13.43 -2.67
C PHE A 169 3.53 12.72 -2.24
N GLU A 170 4.60 12.79 -3.05
CA GLU A 170 5.89 12.20 -2.71
C GLU A 170 6.47 12.79 -1.41
N ALA A 171 6.37 14.10 -1.22
CA ALA A 171 6.84 14.77 -0.02
C ALA A 171 5.97 14.41 1.19
N GLN A 172 4.65 14.32 1.01
CA GLN A 172 3.73 13.91 2.07
C GLN A 172 3.96 12.45 2.48
N ALA A 173 4.15 11.54 1.53
CA ALA A 173 4.42 10.15 1.80
C ALA A 173 5.72 9.96 2.60
N GLN A 174 6.76 10.76 2.31
CA GLN A 174 8.00 10.76 3.09
C GLN A 174 7.78 11.34 4.50
N LYS A 175 7.06 12.45 4.62
CA LYS A 175 6.73 13.10 5.90
C LYS A 175 5.98 12.15 6.83
N HIS A 176 4.98 11.45 6.31
CA HIS A 176 4.15 10.49 7.07
C HIS A 176 4.74 9.06 7.10
N LYS A 177 5.96 8.88 6.55
CA LYS A 177 6.73 7.62 6.56
C LYS A 177 5.97 6.43 5.96
N TYR A 178 5.26 6.65 4.87
CA TYR A 178 4.56 5.56 4.18
C TYR A 178 5.57 4.58 3.56
N PRO A 179 5.49 3.28 3.89
CA PRO A 179 6.42 2.29 3.36
C PRO A 179 6.21 2.07 1.86
N TYR A 180 4.96 2.19 1.38
CA TYR A 180 4.56 1.98 0.00
C TYR A 180 3.55 3.04 -0.46
N TYR A 181 3.85 3.71 -1.58
CA TYR A 181 2.98 4.73 -2.16
C TYR A 181 3.11 4.76 -3.69
N ILE A 182 2.05 5.17 -4.38
CA ILE A 182 2.01 5.35 -5.84
C ILE A 182 1.44 6.73 -6.15
N ILE A 183 2.05 7.42 -7.11
CA ILE A 183 1.60 8.74 -7.57
C ILE A 183 0.88 8.54 -8.91
N ASP A 184 -0.42 8.32 -8.86
CA ASP A 184 -1.26 8.07 -10.03
C ASP A 184 -2.73 8.31 -9.65
N ASP A 185 -3.61 8.35 -10.64
CA ASP A 185 -5.03 8.49 -10.38
C ASP A 185 -5.65 7.17 -9.89
N PRO A 186 -6.16 7.08 -8.64
CA PRO A 186 -6.53 5.81 -8.02
C PRO A 186 -7.53 4.96 -8.81
N HIS A 187 -8.45 5.60 -9.54
CA HIS A 187 -9.50 4.91 -10.28
C HIS A 187 -9.07 4.44 -11.67
N THR A 188 -7.81 4.64 -12.07
CA THR A 188 -7.29 4.15 -13.35
C THR A 188 -6.82 2.70 -13.25
N HIS A 189 -6.94 1.97 -14.36
CA HIS A 189 -6.44 0.60 -14.45
C HIS A 189 -4.93 0.51 -14.15
N ILE A 190 -4.15 1.49 -14.60
CA ILE A 190 -2.70 1.56 -14.37
C ILE A 190 -2.39 1.66 -12.87
N ALA A 191 -3.10 2.51 -12.12
CA ALA A 191 -2.91 2.65 -10.68
C ALA A 191 -3.27 1.36 -9.92
N MET A 192 -4.33 0.66 -10.33
CA MET A 192 -4.72 -0.64 -9.78
C MET A 192 -3.64 -1.70 -9.99
N LEU A 193 -3.01 -1.75 -11.17
CA LEU A 193 -1.87 -2.63 -11.43
C LEU A 193 -0.61 -2.23 -10.62
N LYS A 194 -0.27 -0.95 -10.58
CA LYS A 194 0.89 -0.42 -9.83
C LYS A 194 0.80 -0.69 -8.32
N SER A 195 -0.41 -0.62 -7.76
CA SER A 195 -0.71 -0.89 -6.35
C SER A 195 -0.85 -2.38 -6.02
N HIS A 196 -0.64 -3.25 -7.02
CA HIS A 196 -0.80 -4.70 -6.92
C HIS A 196 -2.17 -5.08 -6.35
N LEU A 197 -3.23 -4.43 -6.86
CA LEU A 197 -4.59 -4.64 -6.39
C LEU A 197 -5.02 -6.11 -6.54
N SER A 198 -4.44 -6.84 -7.50
CA SER A 198 -4.68 -8.26 -7.75
C SER A 198 -4.49 -9.20 -6.55
N SER A 199 -3.71 -8.80 -5.54
CA SER A 199 -3.45 -9.55 -4.30
C SER A 199 -4.00 -8.86 -3.03
N ALA A 200 -4.61 -7.68 -3.21
CA ALA A 200 -5.15 -6.91 -2.10
C ALA A 200 -6.34 -7.60 -1.45
N LYS A 201 -6.51 -7.36 -0.15
CA LYS A 201 -7.67 -7.78 0.64
C LYS A 201 -8.85 -6.82 0.47
N GLY A 202 -8.58 -5.53 0.34
CA GLY A 202 -9.62 -4.52 0.27
C GLY A 202 -9.13 -3.16 -0.17
N ILE A 203 -10.08 -2.28 -0.45
CA ILE A 203 -9.86 -0.92 -0.94
C ILE A 203 -10.56 0.05 0.02
N VAL A 204 -9.89 1.14 0.34
CA VAL A 204 -10.47 2.25 1.11
C VAL A 204 -10.41 3.51 0.26
N SER A 205 -11.56 4.00 -0.19
CA SER A 205 -11.67 5.21 -1.02
C SER A 205 -12.25 6.36 -0.21
N PHE A 206 -11.45 7.40 -0.01
CA PHE A 206 -11.89 8.60 0.70
C PHE A 206 -11.62 9.84 -0.16
N SER A 207 -12.23 9.97 -1.34
CA SER A 207 -12.16 11.23 -2.09
C SER A 207 -13.04 12.30 -1.46
N LYS A 208 -12.65 13.58 -1.65
CA LYS A 208 -13.51 14.75 -1.36
C LYS A 208 -14.63 14.87 -2.40
N ASN A 209 -14.44 14.32 -3.60
CA ASN A 209 -15.41 14.31 -4.67
C ASN A 209 -16.20 12.98 -4.71
N ALA A 210 -17.53 13.08 -4.71
CA ALA A 210 -18.42 11.91 -4.74
C ALA A 210 -18.26 11.08 -6.03
N ALA A 211 -17.98 11.74 -7.15
CA ALA A 211 -17.82 11.07 -8.44
C ALA A 211 -16.59 10.13 -8.44
N ASP A 212 -15.50 10.55 -7.80
CA ASP A 212 -14.27 9.78 -7.70
C ASP A 212 -14.49 8.50 -6.90
N ASN A 213 -15.19 8.57 -5.77
CA ASN A 213 -15.51 7.40 -4.95
C ASN A 213 -16.40 6.41 -5.71
N ILE A 214 -17.40 6.92 -6.44
CA ILE A 214 -18.26 6.09 -7.30
C ILE A 214 -17.41 5.41 -8.38
N THR A 215 -16.55 6.16 -9.04
CA THR A 215 -15.70 5.66 -10.14
C THR A 215 -14.71 4.62 -9.63
N MET A 216 -14.12 4.84 -8.45
CA MET A 216 -13.21 3.88 -7.80
C MET A 216 -13.94 2.57 -7.47
N VAL A 217 -15.14 2.62 -6.90
CA VAL A 217 -15.93 1.41 -6.58
C VAL A 217 -16.25 0.63 -7.87
N VAL A 218 -16.73 1.32 -8.91
CA VAL A 218 -17.04 0.68 -10.20
C VAL A 218 -15.80 0.07 -10.83
N SER A 219 -14.69 0.83 -10.87
CA SER A 219 -13.43 0.38 -11.46
C SER A 219 -12.85 -0.83 -10.71
N ALA A 220 -12.96 -0.84 -9.38
CA ALA A 220 -12.58 -1.98 -8.57
C ALA A 220 -13.42 -3.22 -8.86
N ARG A 221 -14.75 -3.09 -8.99
CA ARG A 221 -15.63 -4.22 -9.33
C ARG A 221 -15.37 -4.74 -10.76
N LEU A 222 -15.14 -3.87 -11.73
CA LEU A 222 -14.73 -4.29 -13.08
C LEU A 222 -13.40 -5.04 -13.04
N PHE A 223 -12.42 -4.55 -12.27
CA PHE A 223 -11.13 -5.21 -12.12
C PHE A 223 -11.23 -6.58 -11.42
N GLU A 224 -12.20 -6.78 -10.52
CA GLU A 224 -12.49 -8.10 -9.94
C GLU A 224 -13.00 -9.09 -10.98
N GLU A 225 -13.90 -8.64 -11.87
CA GLU A 225 -14.46 -9.44 -12.95
C GLU A 225 -13.37 -9.86 -13.94
N GLU A 226 -12.50 -8.93 -14.33
CA GLU A 226 -11.34 -9.19 -15.20
C GLU A 226 -10.39 -10.25 -14.63
N LEU A 227 -10.17 -10.23 -13.31
CA LEU A 227 -9.30 -11.18 -12.63
C LEU A 227 -9.98 -12.51 -12.29
N GLY A 228 -11.31 -12.59 -12.33
CA GLY A 228 -12.08 -13.78 -11.94
C GLY A 228 -11.87 -14.19 -10.48
N ARG A 229 -11.62 -13.21 -9.60
CA ARG A 229 -11.28 -13.46 -8.19
C ARG A 229 -12.46 -13.21 -7.26
N LYS A 230 -12.25 -13.53 -5.97
CA LYS A 230 -13.22 -13.17 -4.93
C LYS A 230 -13.30 -11.64 -4.78
N PRO A 231 -14.51 -11.12 -4.49
CA PRO A 231 -14.72 -9.68 -4.32
C PRO A 231 -13.78 -9.07 -3.27
N TYR A 232 -13.23 -7.90 -3.55
CA TYR A 232 -12.53 -7.08 -2.56
C TYR A 232 -13.53 -6.59 -1.52
N TYR A 233 -13.03 -6.37 -0.30
CA TYR A 233 -13.78 -5.60 0.69
C TYR A 233 -13.57 -4.11 0.44
N ILE A 234 -14.60 -3.43 -0.06
CA ILE A 234 -14.54 -2.02 -0.47
C ILE A 234 -15.20 -1.15 0.60
N ILE A 235 -14.44 -0.17 1.08
CA ILE A 235 -14.90 0.88 1.99
C ILE A 235 -14.84 2.20 1.25
N ALA A 236 -15.95 2.94 1.20
CA ALA A 236 -15.98 4.26 0.56
C ALA A 236 -16.57 5.33 1.50
N SER A 237 -16.06 6.55 1.39
CA SER A 237 -16.68 7.70 2.05
C SER A 237 -17.90 8.21 1.27
N ALA A 238 -18.88 8.75 1.99
CA ALA A 238 -20.02 9.46 1.42
C ALA A 238 -20.32 10.73 2.21
N ASN A 239 -20.57 11.82 1.48
CA ASN A 239 -20.90 13.12 2.06
C ASN A 239 -22.41 13.32 2.23
N SER A 240 -23.23 12.52 1.53
CA SER A 240 -24.70 12.57 1.63
C SER A 240 -25.32 11.18 1.76
N GLN A 241 -26.56 11.15 2.27
CA GLN A 241 -27.34 9.90 2.36
C GLN A 241 -27.69 9.33 0.98
N GLU A 242 -27.86 10.19 -0.03
CA GLU A 242 -28.12 9.77 -1.41
C GLU A 242 -26.90 9.09 -2.01
N GLU A 243 -25.71 9.69 -1.87
CA GLU A 243 -24.44 9.10 -2.29
C GLU A 243 -24.20 7.76 -1.58
N SER A 244 -24.51 7.68 -0.28
CA SER A 244 -24.39 6.42 0.45
C SER A 244 -25.27 5.30 -0.13
N LYS A 245 -26.51 5.62 -0.51
CA LYS A 245 -27.39 4.66 -1.19
C LYS A 245 -26.84 4.26 -2.56
N LYS A 246 -26.28 5.20 -3.34
CA LYS A 246 -25.67 4.92 -4.65
C LYS A 246 -24.46 4.00 -4.51
N LEU A 247 -23.51 4.32 -3.64
CA LEU A 247 -22.30 3.51 -3.39
C LEU A 247 -22.64 2.08 -2.95
N LYS A 248 -23.63 1.91 -2.04
CA LYS A 248 -24.10 0.57 -1.66
C LYS A 248 -24.70 -0.21 -2.84
N LYS A 249 -25.48 0.44 -3.70
CA LYS A 249 -26.06 -0.21 -4.90
C LYS A 249 -25.00 -0.60 -5.92
N LEU A 250 -23.90 0.14 -6.00
CA LEU A 250 -22.75 -0.17 -6.87
C LEU A 250 -21.84 -1.27 -6.30
N GLY A 251 -22.23 -1.86 -5.16
CA GLY A 251 -21.51 -2.96 -4.54
C GLY A 251 -20.44 -2.53 -3.56
N CYS A 252 -20.45 -1.32 -3.01
CA CYS A 252 -19.56 -0.99 -1.88
C CYS A 252 -20.01 -1.73 -0.60
N ASP A 253 -19.10 -2.46 0.05
CA ASP A 253 -19.43 -3.29 1.22
C ASP A 253 -19.74 -2.43 2.46
N SER A 254 -18.95 -1.38 2.67
CA SER A 254 -19.14 -0.45 3.78
C SER A 254 -19.05 1.00 3.31
N VAL A 255 -20.09 1.78 3.61
CA VAL A 255 -20.11 3.20 3.28
C VAL A 255 -20.12 4.01 4.56
N ILE A 256 -19.12 4.88 4.69
CA ILE A 256 -18.88 5.68 5.89
C ILE A 256 -19.18 7.15 5.60
N SER A 257 -19.95 7.79 6.46
CA SER A 257 -20.13 9.24 6.43
C SER A 257 -19.40 9.85 7.62
N ALA A 258 -18.22 10.42 7.36
CA ALA A 258 -17.35 10.97 8.40
C ALA A 258 -18.03 12.11 9.17
N SER A 259 -18.72 13.01 8.45
CA SER A 259 -19.49 14.11 9.04
C SER A 259 -20.59 13.59 9.98
N LYS A 260 -21.32 12.55 9.57
CA LYS A 260 -22.37 11.94 10.39
C LYS A 260 -21.81 11.27 11.65
N LEU A 261 -20.73 10.50 11.53
CA LEU A 261 -20.09 9.85 12.68
C LEU A 261 -19.53 10.88 13.66
N MET A 262 -18.88 11.92 13.14
CA MET A 262 -18.35 13.01 13.96
C MET A 262 -19.48 13.77 14.68
N ALA A 263 -20.57 14.10 13.98
CA ALA A 263 -21.72 14.75 14.58
C ALA A 263 -22.38 13.89 15.67
N GLN A 264 -22.50 12.57 15.46
CA GLN A 264 -23.00 11.64 16.47
C GLN A 264 -22.08 11.61 17.69
N ARG A 265 -20.76 11.61 17.50
CA ARG A 265 -19.79 11.63 18.60
C ARG A 265 -19.86 12.94 19.38
N ILE A 266 -19.81 14.09 18.70
CA ILE A 266 -19.91 15.41 19.34
C ILE A 266 -21.25 15.58 20.05
N SER A 267 -22.36 15.14 19.45
CA SER A 267 -23.68 15.19 20.08
C SER A 267 -23.73 14.32 21.34
N ALA A 268 -23.17 13.11 21.31
CA ALA A 268 -23.09 12.26 22.49
C ALA A 268 -22.26 12.91 23.61
N MET A 269 -21.14 13.54 23.26
CA MET A 269 -20.29 14.28 24.20
C MET A 269 -20.99 15.52 24.77
N ALA A 270 -21.71 16.28 23.95
CA ALA A 270 -22.43 17.47 24.38
C ALA A 270 -23.61 17.15 25.30
N VAL A 271 -24.33 16.05 25.03
CA VAL A 271 -25.47 15.60 25.85
C VAL A 271 -24.99 15.01 27.17
N ARG A 272 -23.82 14.35 27.20
CA ARG A 272 -23.22 13.77 28.41
C ARG A 272 -21.71 14.03 28.45
N PRO A 273 -21.27 15.23 28.86
CA PRO A 273 -19.85 15.57 28.96
C PRO A 273 -19.07 14.60 29.84
N ASP A 274 -19.70 14.13 30.92
CA ASP A 274 -19.11 13.18 31.88
C ASP A 274 -18.80 11.78 31.28
N MET A 275 -19.31 11.47 30.08
CA MET A 275 -19.07 10.20 29.38
C MET A 275 -17.78 10.19 28.52
N GLU A 276 -17.10 11.33 28.39
CA GLU A 276 -15.90 11.51 27.54
C GLU A 276 -14.80 10.51 27.89
N ASN A 277 -14.52 10.29 29.18
CA ASN A 277 -13.41 9.43 29.63
C ASN A 277 -13.74 7.94 29.68
N LEU A 278 -15.01 7.56 29.87
CA LEU A 278 -15.36 6.15 30.04
C LEU A 278 -15.33 5.42 28.69
N LEU A 279 -16.03 5.92 27.68
CA LEU A 279 -16.09 5.25 26.37
C LEU A 279 -14.73 5.19 25.66
N GLU A 280 -13.89 6.20 25.80
CA GLU A 280 -12.53 6.21 25.24
C GLU A 280 -11.56 5.27 25.96
N GLN A 281 -11.69 5.17 27.30
CA GLN A 281 -11.00 4.12 28.03
C GLN A 281 -11.43 2.75 27.51
N PHE A 282 -12.74 2.44 27.43
CA PHE A 282 -13.24 1.10 27.06
C PHE A 282 -13.04 0.68 25.58
N LEU A 283 -13.04 1.60 24.61
CA LEU A 283 -13.07 1.25 23.17
C LEU A 283 -11.71 1.25 22.46
N TYR A 284 -10.72 2.03 22.93
CA TYR A 284 -9.53 2.34 22.11
C TYR A 284 -8.18 1.98 22.72
N ARG A 285 -8.10 1.52 23.98
CA ARG A 285 -6.84 1.02 24.55
C ARG A 285 -6.81 -0.50 24.51
N ARG A 286 -5.72 -1.08 23.96
CA ARG A 286 -5.46 -2.54 23.99
C ARG A 286 -5.30 -3.10 25.41
N ASP A 287 -4.95 -2.24 26.37
CA ASP A 287 -4.80 -2.56 27.80
C ASP A 287 -5.90 -1.89 28.62
N THR A 288 -7.15 -2.13 28.27
CA THR A 288 -8.29 -1.75 29.11
C THR A 288 -8.35 -2.62 30.36
N PRO A 289 -8.59 -2.06 31.56
CA PRO A 289 -8.87 -2.87 32.74
C PRO A 289 -10.19 -3.66 32.63
N LEU A 290 -11.03 -3.35 31.64
CA LEU A 290 -12.37 -3.89 31.46
C LEU A 290 -12.71 -4.08 29.97
N ASP A 291 -13.13 -5.29 29.61
CA ASP A 291 -13.67 -5.70 28.32
C ASP A 291 -15.17 -5.99 28.42
N LEU A 292 -15.85 -6.00 27.26
CA LEU A 292 -17.25 -6.36 27.11
C LEU A 292 -17.37 -7.53 26.12
N GLU A 293 -17.86 -8.68 26.57
CA GLU A 293 -18.04 -9.86 25.72
C GLU A 293 -19.44 -10.48 25.85
N GLU A 294 -19.95 -11.03 24.76
CA GLU A 294 -21.12 -11.92 24.79
C GLU A 294 -20.69 -13.37 25.02
N ILE A 295 -21.20 -13.99 26.09
CA ILE A 295 -21.00 -15.41 26.39
C ILE A 295 -22.32 -16.16 26.17
N ILE A 296 -22.28 -17.16 25.29
CA ILE A 296 -23.41 -18.07 25.06
C ILE A 296 -23.45 -19.11 26.19
N VAL A 297 -24.60 -19.27 26.84
CA VAL A 297 -24.82 -20.31 27.86
C VAL A 297 -25.27 -21.61 27.17
N PRO A 298 -24.43 -22.67 27.15
CA PRO A 298 -24.79 -23.91 26.48
C PRO A 298 -25.90 -24.67 27.24
N ARG A 299 -26.65 -25.52 26.52
CA ARG A 299 -27.72 -26.39 27.08
C ARG A 299 -27.30 -27.22 28.29
N TYR A 300 -26.04 -27.63 28.32
CA TYR A 300 -25.49 -28.49 29.36
C TYR A 300 -24.90 -27.72 30.54
N SER A 301 -24.93 -26.37 30.51
CA SER A 301 -24.39 -25.56 31.60
C SER A 301 -25.17 -25.82 32.88
N TRP A 302 -24.45 -25.92 34.01
CA TRP A 302 -25.06 -26.02 35.33
C TRP A 302 -25.94 -24.81 35.69
N LEU A 303 -25.76 -23.69 34.99
CA LEU A 303 -26.47 -22.43 35.19
C LEU A 303 -27.88 -22.42 34.59
N VAL A 304 -28.20 -23.38 33.71
CA VAL A 304 -29.51 -23.44 33.05
C VAL A 304 -30.62 -23.64 34.10
N LEU A 305 -31.70 -22.87 33.97
CA LEU A 305 -32.84 -22.81 34.90
C LEU A 305 -32.50 -22.33 36.32
N LYS A 306 -31.30 -21.77 36.54
CA LYS A 306 -30.92 -21.12 37.79
C LYS A 306 -31.17 -19.63 37.74
N LYS A 307 -31.35 -19.02 38.92
CA LYS A 307 -31.40 -17.56 39.04
C LYS A 307 -30.00 -17.00 38.85
N LEU A 308 -29.89 -15.85 38.19
CA LEU A 308 -28.60 -15.21 37.91
C LEU A 308 -27.77 -14.96 39.19
N LYS A 309 -28.42 -14.66 40.32
CA LYS A 309 -27.74 -14.48 41.61
C LYS A 309 -27.01 -15.73 42.11
N GLU A 310 -27.51 -16.92 41.78
CA GLU A 310 -26.89 -18.20 42.19
C GLU A 310 -25.56 -18.45 41.49
N ALA A 311 -25.24 -17.65 40.45
CA ALA A 311 -23.99 -17.73 39.75
C ALA A 311 -22.82 -17.09 40.50
N HIS A 312 -23.11 -16.13 41.39
CA HIS A 312 -22.12 -15.35 42.13
C HIS A 312 -20.97 -14.81 41.25
N PHE A 313 -21.28 -14.41 40.01
CA PHE A 313 -20.25 -13.98 39.04
C PHE A 313 -19.37 -12.83 39.54
N ARG A 314 -19.96 -11.92 40.32
CA ARG A 314 -19.25 -10.78 40.89
C ARG A 314 -18.31 -11.20 42.02
N ASP A 315 -18.67 -12.20 42.80
CA ASP A 315 -17.89 -12.63 43.95
C ASP A 315 -16.79 -13.63 43.54
N VAL A 316 -17.10 -14.54 42.59
CA VAL A 316 -16.19 -15.61 42.16
C VAL A 316 -15.21 -15.14 41.09
N THR A 317 -15.68 -14.33 40.14
CA THR A 317 -14.90 -13.91 38.97
C THR A 317 -14.76 -12.40 38.82
N ASN A 318 -15.34 -11.60 39.71
CA ASN A 318 -15.37 -10.14 39.59
C ASN A 318 -15.87 -9.65 38.22
N VAL A 319 -16.90 -10.35 37.69
CA VAL A 319 -17.57 -10.02 36.43
C VAL A 319 -19.01 -9.60 36.71
N SER A 320 -19.45 -8.54 36.03
CA SER A 320 -20.83 -8.07 36.10
C SER A 320 -21.60 -8.43 34.82
N VAL A 321 -22.85 -8.86 34.98
CA VAL A 321 -23.74 -9.13 33.85
C VAL A 321 -24.56 -7.86 33.58
N VAL A 322 -24.40 -7.29 32.39
CA VAL A 322 -25.06 -6.03 32.01
C VAL A 322 -26.23 -6.23 31.05
N GLY A 323 -26.34 -7.40 30.44
CA GLY A 323 -27.46 -7.76 29.57
C GLY A 323 -27.66 -9.27 29.45
N LEU A 324 -28.89 -9.68 29.15
CA LEU A 324 -29.25 -11.06 28.85
C LEU A 324 -30.15 -11.07 27.61
N THR A 325 -29.71 -11.78 26.56
CA THR A 325 -30.52 -12.03 25.36
C THR A 325 -31.05 -13.45 25.45
N GLN A 326 -32.37 -13.60 25.53
CA GLN A 326 -33.01 -14.91 25.53
C GLN A 326 -32.93 -15.58 24.15
N LYS A 327 -33.27 -16.88 24.09
CA LYS A 327 -33.26 -17.65 22.85
C LYS A 327 -34.24 -17.12 21.79
N ASP A 328 -35.34 -16.51 22.22
CA ASP A 328 -36.33 -15.86 21.36
C ASP A 328 -35.86 -14.49 20.81
N GLY A 329 -34.68 -14.02 21.23
CA GLY A 329 -34.12 -12.73 20.85
C GLY A 329 -34.52 -11.57 21.77
N THR A 330 -35.32 -11.82 22.81
CA THR A 330 -35.71 -10.78 23.77
C THR A 330 -34.50 -10.34 24.59
N TYR A 331 -34.16 -9.05 24.50
CA TYR A 331 -33.05 -8.45 25.26
C TYR A 331 -33.54 -7.84 26.57
N ILE A 332 -32.93 -8.28 27.68
CA ILE A 332 -33.17 -7.74 29.02
C ILE A 332 -31.93 -6.94 29.43
N SER A 333 -32.08 -5.62 29.51
CA SER A 333 -31.05 -4.73 30.03
C SER A 333 -30.95 -4.85 31.55
N MET A 334 -29.73 -4.96 32.10
CA MET A 334 -29.47 -5.05 33.55
C MET A 334 -30.38 -6.08 34.25
N PRO A 335 -30.28 -7.37 33.89
CA PRO A 335 -31.13 -8.41 34.48
C PRO A 335 -30.97 -8.44 35.99
N ASN A 336 -32.08 -8.50 36.72
CA ASN A 336 -32.06 -8.60 38.17
C ASN A 336 -31.54 -9.99 38.60
N GLY A 337 -31.09 -10.12 39.85
CA GLY A 337 -30.58 -11.39 40.37
C GLY A 337 -31.60 -12.54 40.38
N ASN A 338 -32.90 -12.24 40.24
CA ASN A 338 -33.97 -13.25 40.16
C ASN A 338 -34.27 -13.71 38.73
N THR A 339 -33.62 -13.12 37.72
CA THR A 339 -33.80 -13.49 36.31
C THR A 339 -33.30 -14.91 36.10
N ILE A 340 -34.12 -15.74 35.47
CA ILE A 340 -33.80 -17.14 35.21
C ILE A 340 -32.94 -17.21 33.95
N VAL A 341 -31.82 -17.92 34.03
CA VAL A 341 -30.94 -18.15 32.89
C VAL A 341 -31.53 -19.29 32.05
N SER A 342 -32.04 -18.94 30.87
CA SER A 342 -32.54 -19.91 29.90
C SER A 342 -31.39 -20.57 29.12
N SER A 343 -31.64 -21.78 28.64
CA SER A 343 -30.70 -22.47 27.76
C SER A 343 -30.48 -21.70 26.46
N GLU A 344 -29.24 -21.66 25.95
CA GLU A 344 -28.86 -20.98 24.71
C GLU A 344 -29.07 -19.46 24.75
N CYS A 345 -29.21 -18.86 25.94
CA CYS A 345 -29.20 -17.42 26.08
C CYS A 345 -27.78 -16.87 25.90
N LYS A 346 -27.68 -15.56 25.65
CA LYS A 346 -26.42 -14.82 25.61
C LYS A 346 -26.35 -13.88 26.80
N LEU A 347 -25.29 -13.99 27.58
CA LEU A 347 -24.99 -13.06 28.66
C LEU A 347 -23.98 -12.04 28.15
N LEU A 348 -24.35 -10.76 28.21
CA LEU A 348 -23.42 -9.66 27.96
C LEU A 348 -22.74 -9.33 29.29
N VAL A 349 -21.43 -9.57 29.35
CA VAL A 349 -20.64 -9.45 30.58
C VAL A 349 -19.56 -8.39 30.46
N ILE A 350 -19.24 -7.74 31.58
CA ILE A 350 -18.19 -6.74 31.71
C ILE A 350 -17.21 -7.10 32.83
N GLY A 351 -15.91 -7.05 32.54
CA GLY A 351 -14.81 -7.40 33.45
C GLY A 351 -13.47 -7.44 32.74
N SER A 352 -12.36 -7.69 33.42
CA SER A 352 -11.06 -7.85 32.74
C SER A 352 -11.06 -9.09 31.82
N SER A 353 -10.21 -9.11 30.78
CA SER A 353 -10.16 -10.26 29.85
C SER A 353 -9.81 -11.58 30.55
N GLU A 354 -9.04 -11.54 31.64
CA GLU A 354 -8.76 -12.71 32.47
C GLU A 354 -10.01 -13.20 33.22
N ASN A 355 -10.76 -12.27 33.82
CA ASN A 355 -11.98 -12.56 34.56
C ASN A 355 -13.09 -13.09 33.63
N ILE A 356 -13.28 -12.49 32.46
CA ILE A 356 -14.23 -12.97 31.44
C ILE A 356 -13.88 -14.39 31.00
N ARG A 357 -12.59 -14.71 30.79
CA ARG A 357 -12.15 -16.08 30.48
C ARG A 357 -12.43 -17.05 31.62
N ALA A 358 -12.29 -16.62 32.88
CA ALA A 358 -12.67 -17.42 34.03
C ALA A 358 -14.20 -17.66 34.08
N THR A 359 -15.01 -16.64 33.86
CA THR A 359 -16.48 -16.74 33.80
C THR A 359 -16.94 -17.65 32.67
N LYS A 360 -16.31 -17.57 31.49
CA LYS A 360 -16.58 -18.47 30.36
C LYS A 360 -16.29 -19.92 30.73
N ARG A 361 -15.16 -20.20 31.40
CA ARG A 361 -14.84 -21.54 31.91
C ARG A 361 -15.89 -22.02 32.92
N LEU A 362 -16.37 -21.15 33.80
CA LEU A 362 -17.40 -21.44 34.79
C LEU A 362 -18.74 -21.78 34.15
N ILE A 363 -19.20 -20.99 33.17
CA ILE A 363 -20.44 -21.21 32.41
C ILE A 363 -20.39 -22.51 31.60
N MET A 364 -19.22 -22.88 31.07
CA MET A 364 -19.04 -24.07 30.24
C MET A 364 -18.98 -25.40 31.03
N ARG A 365 -19.09 -25.38 32.37
CA ARG A 365 -19.11 -26.61 33.18
C ARG A 365 -20.51 -27.25 33.20
N LYS A 366 -20.57 -28.59 33.29
CA LYS A 366 -21.83 -29.35 33.43
C LYS A 366 -22.34 -29.44 34.87
N GLN A 367 -21.44 -29.44 35.83
CA GLN A 367 -21.74 -29.54 37.26
C GLN A 367 -21.47 -28.21 37.94
N LYS A 368 -22.25 -27.90 38.98
CA LYS A 368 -22.07 -26.69 39.78
C LYS A 368 -20.65 -26.70 40.37
N PRO A 369 -19.83 -25.66 40.14
CA PRO A 369 -18.50 -25.57 40.73
C PRO A 369 -18.59 -25.43 42.25
N ARG A 370 -17.71 -26.13 42.98
CA ARG A 370 -17.59 -25.98 44.44
C ARG A 370 -17.26 -24.55 44.86
N GLU A 371 -16.55 -23.81 44.01
CA GLU A 371 -16.19 -22.39 44.24
C GLU A 371 -17.43 -21.49 44.42
N VAL A 372 -18.60 -21.90 43.93
CA VAL A 372 -19.87 -21.16 44.02
C VAL A 372 -20.69 -21.57 45.27
N ASP A 373 -20.27 -22.61 46.00
CA ASP A 373 -20.96 -23.06 47.22
C ASP A 373 -20.42 -22.41 48.50
N TYR A 374 -19.23 -21.78 48.44
CA TYR A 374 -18.55 -21.15 49.57
C TYR A 374 -18.70 -19.62 49.62
N VAL A 375 -19.57 -19.08 48.78
CA VAL A 375 -19.93 -17.66 48.67
C VAL A 375 -21.44 -17.54 48.85
#